data_AF-A0A1W1E2K2-F1
#
_entry.id   AF-A0A1W1E2K2-F1
#
_cell.length_a   1.000
_cell.length_b   1.000
_cell.length_c   1.000
_cell.angle_alpha   90.00
_cell.angle_beta   90.00
_cell.angle_gamma   90.00
#
_symmetry.space_group_name_H-M   'P 1'
#
loop_
_entity.id
_entity.type
_entity.pdbx_description
1 polymer ?
#
loop_
_entity_poly.entity_id
_entity_poly.type
_entity_poly.pdbx_seq_one_letter_code
_entity_poly.pdbx_strand_id
1 'polypeptide(L)' 'MNATLEALDRAPYPGELGRRILSNVSKQGWQTWLDHQTMLINENNLNMLDEKAQAYLKEQMEKYFFSAEGADDIAGYKAQ' A
#
# COMPACT_ATOMS: atom_id res chain seq x y z
N MET A 1 -20.11 11.63 -10.16
CA MET A 1 -19.06 11.13 -11.05
C MET A 1 -18.37 10.00 -10.31
N ASN A 2 -18.59 8.75 -10.72
CA ASN A 2 -18.00 7.58 -10.07
C ASN A 2 -16.50 7.58 -10.37
N ALA A 3 -15.68 8.10 -9.46
CA ALA A 3 -14.24 7.91 -9.51
C ALA A 3 -13.95 6.43 -9.24
N THR A 4 -14.08 5.61 -10.27
CA THR A 4 -13.50 4.26 -10.31
C THR A 4 -11.99 4.44 -10.18
N LEU A 5 -11.50 4.38 -8.94
CA LEU A 5 -10.08 4.35 -8.66
C LEU A 5 -9.51 3.13 -9.42
N GLU A 6 -8.67 3.39 -10.41
CA GLU A 6 -8.09 2.33 -11.24
C GLU A 6 -7.30 1.40 -10.33
N ALA A 7 -7.66 0.10 -10.34
CA ALA A 7 -6.87 -0.92 -9.67
C ALA A 7 -5.45 -0.96 -10.26
N LEU A 8 -4.46 -1.48 -9.53
CA LEU A 8 -3.15 -1.68 -10.13
C LEU A 8 -3.29 -2.61 -11.36
N ASP A 9 -2.56 -2.28 -12.42
CA ASP A 9 -2.53 -3.09 -13.65
C ASP A 9 -1.69 -4.37 -13.44
N ARG A 10 -0.74 -4.32 -12.51
CA ARG A 10 0.14 -5.43 -12.14
C ARG A 10 0.45 -5.45 -10.66
N ALA A 11 0.60 -6.64 -10.09
CA ALA A 11 1.07 -6.81 -8.73
C ALA A 11 2.53 -6.30 -8.61
N PRO A 12 2.83 -5.39 -7.66
CA PRO A 12 4.18 -4.85 -7.48
C PRO A 12 5.12 -5.84 -6.79
N TYR A 13 4.55 -6.79 -6.04
CA TYR A 13 5.27 -7.85 -5.36
C TYR A 13 4.83 -9.23 -5.86
N PRO A 14 5.72 -10.22 -5.91
CA PRO A 14 5.33 -11.60 -6.12
C PRO A 14 4.64 -12.17 -4.86
N GLY A 15 3.80 -13.19 -5.04
CA GLY A 15 3.17 -13.92 -3.94
C GLY A 15 1.85 -13.33 -3.43
N GLU A 16 1.50 -13.65 -2.19
CA GLU A 16 0.22 -13.25 -1.60
C GLU A 16 0.12 -11.75 -1.32
N LEU A 17 1.23 -11.13 -0.93
CA LEU A 17 1.31 -9.69 -0.65
C LEU A 17 0.92 -8.86 -1.89
N GLY A 18 1.47 -9.23 -3.06
CA GLY A 18 1.15 -8.57 -4.32
C GLY A 18 -0.32 -8.68 -4.70
N ARG A 19 -0.93 -9.85 -4.49
CA ARG A 19 -2.37 -10.06 -4.72
C ARG A 19 -3.23 -9.21 -3.79
N ARG A 20 -2.84 -9.08 -2.52
CA ARG A 20 -3.56 -8.27 -1.53
C ARG A 20 -3.52 -6.79 -1.86
N ILE A 21 -2.33 -6.28 -2.25
CA ILE A 21 -2.16 -4.90 -2.74
C ILE A 21 -2.99 -4.69 -4.00
N LEU A 22 -2.87 -5.57 -5.00
CA LEU A 22 -3.61 -5.47 -6.26
C LEU A 22 -5.14 -5.40 -6.06
N SER A 23 -5.68 -6.13 -5.08
CA SER A 23 -7.12 -6.22 -4.81
C SER A 23 -7.68 -5.11 -3.92
N ASN A 24 -6.85 -4.45 -3.11
CA ASN A 24 -7.32 -3.48 -2.11
C ASN A 24 -6.73 -2.07 -2.30
N VAL A 25 -5.65 -1.94 -3.08
CA VAL A 25 -4.94 -0.70 -3.31
C VAL A 25 -5.18 -0.25 -4.73
N SER A 26 -5.49 1.03 -4.90
CA SER A 26 -5.63 1.66 -6.21
C SER A 26 -4.27 2.18 -6.72
N LYS A 27 -4.13 2.33 -8.04
CA LYS A 27 -2.92 2.87 -8.68
C LYS A 27 -2.48 4.21 -8.08
N GLN A 28 -3.43 5.08 -7.76
CA GLN A 28 -3.14 6.36 -7.10
C GLN A 28 -2.62 6.18 -5.68
N GLY A 29 -3.27 5.34 -4.86
CA GLY A 29 -2.83 5.07 -3.49
C GLY A 29 -1.44 4.42 -3.44
N TRP A 30 -1.13 3.56 -4.42
CA TRP A 30 0.19 3.00 -4.59
C TRP A 30 1.25 4.05 -4.90
N GLN A 31 0.94 5.00 -5.79
CA GLN A 31 1.85 6.09 -6.12
C GLN A 31 2.17 6.95 -4.88
N THR A 32 1.17 7.26 -4.05
CA THR A 32 1.37 7.99 -2.80
C THR A 32 2.20 7.18 -1.79
N TRP A 33 1.97 5.87 -1.72
CA TRP A 33 2.79 5.00 -0.87
C TRP A 33 4.25 4.95 -1.29
N LEU A 34 4.57 4.98 -2.59
CA LEU A 34 5.97 5.01 -3.04
C LEU A 34 6.71 6.28 -2.59
N ASP A 35 6.03 7.43 -2.59
CA ASP A 35 6.56 8.68 -2.05
C ASP A 35 6.78 8.57 -0.52
N HIS A 36 5.76 8.08 0.20
CA HIS A 36 5.83 7.86 1.64
C HIS A 36 6.94 6.86 2.03
N GLN A 37 7.08 5.75 1.28
CA GLN A 37 8.14 4.77 1.44
C GLN A 37 9.52 5.43 1.28
N THR A 38 9.68 6.30 0.27
CA THR A 38 10.93 7.04 0.05
C THR A 38 11.24 7.94 1.23
N MET A 39 10.24 8.64 1.79
CA MET A 39 10.39 9.45 2.99
C MET A 39 10.84 8.61 4.20
N LEU A 40 10.17 7.48 4.47
CA LEU A 40 10.51 6.57 5.57
C LEU A 40 11.94 6.03 5.45
N ILE A 41 12.36 5.66 4.23
CA ILE A 41 13.72 5.15 3.97
C ILE A 41 14.76 6.21 4.32
N ASN A 42 14.57 7.46 3.91
CA ASN A 42 15.51 8.53 4.19
C ASN A 42 15.50 8.92 5.67
N GLU A 43 14.33 9.03 6.29
CA GLU A 43 14.18 9.46 7.69
C GLU A 43 14.77 8.42 8.66
N ASN A 44 14.45 7.15 8.45
CA ASN A 44 14.93 6.05 9.29
C ASN A 44 16.27 5.46 8.81
N ASN A 45 16.87 6.03 7.76
CA ASN A 45 18.10 5.53 7.12
C ASN A 45 18.03 4.01 6.84
N LEU A 46 16.90 3.56 6.27
CA LEU A 46 16.62 2.15 6.04
C LEU A 46 17.42 1.61 4.85
N ASN A 47 17.87 0.37 4.97
CA ASN A 47 18.49 -0.34 3.87
C ASN A 47 17.52 -1.39 3.30
N MET A 48 17.12 -1.27 2.02
CA MET A 48 16.19 -2.22 1.39
C MET A 48 16.72 -3.66 1.29
N LEU A 49 18.03 -3.85 1.49
CA LEU A 49 18.68 -5.16 1.55
C LEU A 49 18.58 -5.81 2.95
N ASP A 50 18.20 -5.04 3.98
CA ASP A 50 18.07 -5.53 5.33
C ASP A 50 16.65 -6.08 5.59
N GLU A 51 16.56 -7.29 6.13
CA GLU A 51 15.29 -7.96 6.38
C GLU A 51 14.41 -7.20 7.40
N LYS A 52 15.02 -6.50 8.37
CA LYS A 52 14.25 -5.70 9.35
C LYS A 52 13.66 -4.46 8.69
N ALA A 53 14.39 -3.82 7.80
CA ALA A 53 13.88 -2.69 7.03
C ALA A 53 12.72 -3.13 6.11
N GLN A 54 12.84 -4.29 5.45
CA GLN A 54 11.74 -4.85 4.66
C GLN A 54 10.51 -5.17 5.52
N ALA A 55 10.71 -5.79 6.69
CA ALA A 55 9.63 -6.07 7.63
C ALA A 55 8.96 -4.78 8.13
N TYR A 56 9.75 -3.75 8.47
CA TYR A 56 9.25 -2.45 8.89
C TYR A 56 8.43 -1.76 7.79
N LEU A 57 8.96 -1.70 6.56
CA LEU A 57 8.25 -1.11 5.43
C LEU A 57 6.95 -1.86 5.13
N LYS A 58 6.95 -3.19 5.26
CA LYS A 58 5.74 -4.00 5.10
C LYS A 58 4.72 -3.68 6.18
N GLU A 59 5.14 -3.57 7.44
CA GLU A 59 4.23 -3.21 8.54
C GLU A 59 3.66 -1.79 8.36
N GLN A 60 4.50 -0.82 7.98
CA GLN A 60 4.05 0.54 7.67
C GLN A 60 3.09 0.57 6.47
N MET A 61 3.34 -0.24 5.44
CA MET A 61 2.45 -0.39 4.29
C MET A 61 1.11 -0.98 4.72
N GLU A 62 1.15 -2.05 5.52
CA GLU A 62 -0.06 -2.68 6.02
C GLU A 62 -0.86 -1.71 6.88
N LYS A 63 -0.18 -0.88 7.67
CA LYS A 63 -0.82 0.19 8.42
C LYS A 63 -1.37 1.30 7.51
N TYR A 64 -0.64 1.69 6.48
CA TYR A 64 -1.04 2.78 5.59
C TYR A 64 -2.30 2.42 4.79
N PHE A 65 -2.40 1.17 4.31
CA PHE A 65 -3.52 0.73 3.48
C PHE A 65 -4.62 -0.02 4.24
N PHE A 66 -4.30 -0.68 5.35
CA PHE A 66 -5.22 -1.57 6.07
C PHE A 66 -5.39 -1.24 7.56
N SER A 67 -4.83 -0.15 8.09
CA SER A 67 -5.18 0.26 9.46
C SER A 67 -6.65 0.60 9.57
N ALA A 68 -7.25 0.21 10.71
CA ALA A 68 -8.65 0.47 11.01
C ALA A 68 -9.03 1.96 11.01
N GLU A 69 -8.08 2.88 11.22
CA GLU A 69 -8.31 4.34 11.12
C GLU A 69 -8.46 4.84 9.67
N GLY A 70 -8.12 4.03 8.66
CA GLY A 70 -8.38 4.30 7.23
C GLY A 70 -9.48 3.43 6.62
N ALA A 71 -10.05 2.49 7.39
CA ALA A 71 -11.13 1.63 6.93
C ALA A 71 -12.49 2.34 6.85
N ASP A 72 -12.63 3.50 7.51
CA ASP A 72 -13.88 4.28 7.52
C ASP A 72 -13.98 5.29 6.35
N ASP A 73 -12.85 5.71 5.76
CA ASP A 73 -12.87 6.65 4.61
C ASP A 73 -13.03 5.94 3.25
N ILE A 74 -13.01 4.61 3.24
CA ILE A 74 -13.34 3.79 2.04
C ILE A 74 -14.75 3.19 2.22
N ALA A 75 -15.69 4.00 2.71
CA ALA A 75 -17.12 3.72 2.61
C ALA A 75 -17.58 3.81 1.14
N GLY A 76 -17.20 2.82 0.32
CA GLY A 76 -17.53 2.82 -1.11
C GLY A 76 -17.58 1.46 -1.80
N TYR A 77 -17.03 0.39 -1.23
CA TYR A 77 -17.06 -0.92 -1.91
C TYR A 77 -18.25 -1.76 -1.45
N LYS A 78 -19.44 -1.50 -2.02
CA LYS A 78 -20.53 -2.49 -2.05
C LYS A 78 -20.35 -3.38 -3.27
N ALA A 79 -19.87 -4.60 -3.06
CA ALA A 79 -20.13 -5.69 -3.99
C ALA A 79 -21.62 -6.07 -3.86
N GLN A 80 -22.33 -6.06 -4.99
CA GLN A 80 -23.72 -6.53 -5.11
C GLN A 80 -23.76 -8.06 -5.08
#